data_AF-C7XC01-F1
#
_entry.id   AF-C7XC01-F1
#
_cell.length_a   1.000
_cell.length_b   1.000
_cell.length_c   1.000
_cell.angle_alpha   90.00
_cell.angle_beta   90.00
_cell.angle_gamma   90.00
#
_symmetry.space_group_name_H-M   'P 1'
#
loop_
_entity.id
_entity.type
_entity.pdbx_description
1 polymer ?
#
loop_
_entity_poly.entity_id
_entity_poly.type
_entity_poly.pdbx_seq_one_letter_code
_entity_poly.pdbx_strand_id
1 'polypeptide(L)'
;MIMRKNFGAKPLSYPQPVFIIATYGEDGTPDAMNAAWGGISEMNEISMCLSAGHKTVKNILKRRAFTVSMADADHVVACDYVGIVSGNKVTDKFAKAGFHATKSDFVDAPLIDELAVAIECKLKDYDPDTCILRGEIVNVSVDERVLDENGKVNVAKAAPIIFDPFNNDYLRVGEKVGNAFADGKQLK
;
A
#
# COMPACT_ATOMS: atom_id res chain seq x y z
N MET A 1 -1.30 -37.30 -14.87
CA MET A 1 -1.08 -36.92 -13.46
C MET A 1 -0.54 -35.50 -13.42
N ILE A 2 -1.12 -34.61 -12.63
CA ILE A 2 -0.56 -33.26 -12.43
C ILE A 2 0.68 -33.41 -11.53
N MET A 3 1.85 -33.06 -12.05
CA MET A 3 3.11 -33.16 -11.31
C MET A 3 3.41 -31.81 -10.63
N ARG A 4 3.61 -31.82 -9.31
CA ARG A 4 3.91 -30.60 -8.54
C ARG A 4 5.42 -30.35 -8.48
N LYS A 5 5.82 -29.07 -8.52
CA LYS A 5 7.19 -28.61 -8.26
C LYS A 5 7.27 -27.99 -6.87
N ASN A 6 8.25 -28.39 -6.06
CA ASN A 6 8.47 -27.86 -4.72
C ASN A 6 9.37 -26.61 -4.76
N PHE A 7 8.97 -25.51 -4.12
CA PHE A 7 9.73 -24.26 -4.05
C PHE A 7 10.36 -23.98 -2.67
N GLY A 8 10.07 -24.82 -1.66
CA GLY A 8 10.55 -24.68 -0.28
C GLY A 8 9.78 -23.63 0.54
N ALA A 9 10.25 -23.38 1.77
CA ALA A 9 9.66 -22.39 2.68
C ALA A 9 10.07 -20.97 2.26
N LYS A 10 9.19 -20.28 1.54
CA LYS A 10 9.39 -18.92 1.02
C LYS A 10 8.09 -18.12 1.09
N PRO A 11 8.16 -16.79 1.22
CA PRO A 11 6.97 -15.91 1.25
C PRO A 11 6.41 -15.66 -0.16
N LEU A 12 6.10 -16.74 -0.88
CA LEU A 12 5.57 -16.70 -2.24
C LEU A 12 4.05 -16.88 -2.20
N SER A 13 3.31 -15.84 -2.57
CA SER A 13 1.85 -15.87 -2.66
C SER A 13 1.36 -14.91 -3.74
N TYR A 14 0.12 -15.12 -4.19
CA TYR A 14 -0.62 -14.13 -4.97
C TYR A 14 -1.98 -13.86 -4.32
N PRO A 15 -2.52 -12.64 -4.47
CA PRO A 15 -1.80 -11.43 -4.85
C PRO A 15 -0.95 -10.91 -3.68
N GLN A 16 0.18 -10.25 -3.97
CA GLN A 16 0.83 -9.36 -3.00
C GLN A 16 0.58 -7.91 -3.43
N PRO A 17 0.10 -7.03 -2.55
CA PRO A 17 -0.16 -5.64 -2.89
C PRO A 17 1.14 -4.88 -3.20
N VAL A 18 1.00 -3.71 -3.82
CA VAL A 18 2.06 -2.71 -3.89
C VAL A 18 1.57 -1.49 -3.13
N PHE A 19 1.85 -1.45 -1.82
CA PHE A 19 1.45 -0.35 -0.97
C PHE A 19 2.53 0.72 -0.90
N ILE A 20 2.13 1.97 -1.13
CA ILE A 20 2.99 3.13 -0.94
C ILE A 20 2.61 3.81 0.37
N ILE A 21 3.46 3.62 1.37
CA ILE A 21 3.25 4.13 2.72
C ILE A 21 3.88 5.51 2.82
N ALA A 22 3.08 6.53 3.10
CA ALA A 22 3.55 7.91 3.19
C ALA A 22 3.49 8.47 4.62
N THR A 23 4.47 9.28 4.97
CA THR A 23 4.66 9.87 6.31
C THR A 23 5.28 11.25 6.21
N TYR A 24 5.20 12.03 7.29
CA TYR A 24 6.05 13.21 7.46
C TYR A 24 7.25 12.91 8.38
N GLY A 25 8.41 13.49 8.07
CA GLY A 25 9.53 13.62 9.00
C GLY A 25 9.20 14.60 10.14
N GLU A 26 10.06 14.70 11.15
CA GLU A 26 9.88 15.64 12.27
C GLU A 26 9.82 17.11 11.80
N ASP A 27 10.54 17.43 10.74
CA ASP A 27 10.59 18.74 10.07
C ASP A 27 9.40 18.98 9.12
N GLY A 28 8.48 18.02 8.99
CA GLY A 28 7.36 18.08 8.05
C GLY A 28 7.70 17.64 6.63
N THR A 29 8.93 17.19 6.35
CA THR A 29 9.31 16.70 5.01
C THR A 29 8.56 15.40 4.69
N PRO A 30 7.84 15.27 3.55
CA PRO A 30 7.18 14.03 3.18
C PRO A 30 8.20 12.94 2.81
N ASP A 31 7.92 11.71 3.21
CA ASP A 31 8.68 10.50 2.86
C ASP A 31 7.69 9.39 2.51
N ALA A 32 8.07 8.50 1.59
CA ALA A 32 7.26 7.36 1.18
C ALA A 32 8.10 6.08 1.05
N MET A 33 7.54 4.90 1.30
CA MET A 33 8.18 3.62 0.98
C MET A 33 7.21 2.66 0.31
N ASN A 34 7.74 1.70 -0.43
CA ASN A 34 6.97 0.60 -0.99
C ASN A 34 6.98 -0.60 -0.03
N ALA A 35 5.82 -1.24 0.19
CA ALA A 35 5.67 -2.45 0.99
C ALA A 35 4.68 -3.43 0.33
N ALA A 36 5.07 -4.69 0.25
CA ALA A 36 4.21 -5.77 -0.27
C ALA A 36 3.67 -6.70 0.83
N TRP A 37 4.32 -6.75 2.00
CA TRP A 37 3.97 -7.70 3.06
C TRP A 37 3.01 -7.06 4.06
N GLY A 38 1.72 -7.13 3.75
CA GLY A 38 0.67 -6.66 4.63
C GLY A 38 -0.72 -6.76 4.02
N GLY A 39 -1.72 -6.32 4.79
CA GLY A 39 -3.13 -6.34 4.38
C GLY A 39 -4.07 -6.03 5.54
N ILE A 40 -5.37 -6.01 5.25
CA ILE A 40 -6.42 -5.79 6.24
C ILE A 40 -6.39 -6.94 7.26
N SER A 41 -6.31 -6.60 8.55
CA SER A 41 -6.26 -7.58 9.65
C SER A 41 -7.51 -7.59 10.53
N GLU A 42 -8.27 -6.50 10.54
CA GLU A 42 -9.59 -6.39 11.18
C GLU A 42 -10.47 -5.37 10.43
N MET A 43 -11.74 -5.23 10.82
CA MET A 43 -12.71 -4.32 10.19
C MET A 43 -12.20 -2.87 10.03
N ASN A 44 -11.36 -2.40 10.96
CA ASN A 44 -10.73 -1.07 10.94
C ASN A 44 -9.22 -1.16 11.23
N GLU A 45 -8.55 -2.22 10.78
CA GLU A 45 -7.11 -2.41 11.01
C GLU A 45 -6.38 -2.90 9.77
N ILE A 46 -5.17 -2.37 9.57
CA ILE A 46 -4.19 -2.88 8.61
C ILE A 46 -2.92 -3.31 9.34
N SER A 47 -2.38 -4.46 8.96
CA SER A 47 -1.10 -5.00 9.48
C SER A 47 -0.07 -5.08 8.37
N MET A 48 1.18 -4.69 8.65
CA MET A 48 2.28 -4.75 7.68
C MET A 48 3.60 -5.13 8.37
N CYS A 49 4.47 -5.87 7.69
CA CYS A 49 5.81 -6.20 8.16
C CYS A 49 6.83 -5.17 7.65
N LEU A 50 7.25 -4.22 8.49
CA LEU A 50 8.12 -3.11 8.10
C LEU A 50 9.34 -3.01 9.01
N SER A 51 10.54 -3.17 8.47
CA SER A 51 11.76 -3.16 9.28
C SER A 51 12.03 -1.79 9.93
N ALA A 52 12.44 -1.80 11.22
CA ALA A 52 12.72 -0.59 12.02
C ALA A 52 13.77 0.37 11.40
N GLY A 53 14.62 -0.12 10.51
CA GLY A 53 15.66 0.68 9.85
C GLY A 53 15.11 1.71 8.85
N HIS A 54 13.90 1.52 8.32
CA HIS A 54 13.32 2.41 7.33
C HIS A 54 13.00 3.79 7.94
N LYS A 55 13.26 4.86 7.16
CA LYS A 55 12.93 6.23 7.56
C LYS A 55 11.43 6.37 7.84
N THR A 56 10.60 5.76 7.01
CA THR A 56 9.14 5.71 7.19
C THR A 56 8.76 5.10 8.54
N VAL A 57 9.29 3.93 8.93
CA VAL A 57 8.98 3.35 10.26
C VAL A 57 9.40 4.27 11.39
N LYS A 58 10.57 4.90 11.32
CA LYS A 58 11.00 5.90 12.31
C LYS A 58 10.03 7.09 12.38
N ASN A 59 9.54 7.56 11.24
CA ASN A 59 8.54 8.63 11.18
C ASN A 59 7.22 8.18 11.81
N ILE A 60 6.73 6.96 11.50
CA ILE A 60 5.50 6.40 12.08
C ILE A 60 5.59 6.29 13.60
N LEU A 61 6.70 5.77 14.13
CA LEU A 61 6.88 5.63 15.57
C LEU A 61 6.88 6.99 16.31
N LYS A 62 7.40 8.03 15.66
CA LYS A 62 7.46 9.39 16.21
C LYS A 62 6.14 10.16 16.08
N ARG A 63 5.52 10.14 14.90
CA ARG A 63 4.32 10.94 14.57
C ARG A 63 3.00 10.19 14.77
N ARG A 64 3.08 8.86 14.92
CA ARG A 64 1.94 7.95 15.14
C ARG A 64 0.85 8.02 14.07
N ALA A 65 1.22 8.42 12.85
CA ALA A 65 0.33 8.57 11.71
C ALA A 65 1.03 8.16 10.41
N PHE A 66 0.26 7.60 9.48
CA PHE A 66 0.69 7.26 8.12
C PHE A 66 -0.50 7.10 7.20
N THR A 67 -0.26 7.19 5.90
CA THR A 67 -1.21 6.76 4.88
C THR A 67 -0.67 5.56 4.12
N VAL A 68 -1.55 4.75 3.53
CA VAL A 68 -1.22 3.59 2.71
C VAL A 68 -1.96 3.73 1.39
N SER A 69 -1.23 4.12 0.34
CA SER A 69 -1.80 4.26 -1.01
C SER A 69 -1.61 3.00 -1.83
N MET A 70 -2.52 2.71 -2.75
CA MET A 70 -2.36 1.62 -3.73
C MET A 70 -1.59 2.16 -4.93
N ALA A 71 -0.47 1.53 -5.30
CA ALA A 71 0.22 1.86 -6.54
C ALA A 71 -0.63 1.47 -7.76
N ASP A 72 -0.50 2.24 -8.83
CA ASP A 72 -1.10 1.97 -10.12
C ASP A 72 -0.04 1.77 -11.21
N ALA A 73 -0.50 1.40 -12.40
CA ALA A 73 0.38 1.10 -13.52
C ALA A 73 1.04 2.33 -14.16
N ASP A 74 0.40 3.50 -14.07
CA ASP A 74 0.88 4.74 -14.69
C ASP A 74 2.02 5.35 -13.86
N HIS A 75 2.02 5.13 -12.55
CA HIS A 75 3.02 5.61 -11.60
C HIS A 75 3.99 4.52 -11.12
N VAL A 76 4.07 3.38 -11.83
CA VAL A 76 4.90 2.22 -11.40
C VAL A 76 6.36 2.57 -11.16
N VAL A 77 6.96 3.45 -11.98
CA VAL A 77 8.36 3.87 -11.84
C VAL A 77 8.57 4.65 -10.54
N ALA A 78 7.67 5.57 -10.21
CA ALA A 78 7.72 6.34 -8.97
C ALA A 78 7.52 5.45 -7.74
N CYS A 79 6.57 4.52 -7.82
CA CYS A 79 6.26 3.54 -6.79
C CYS A 79 7.43 2.57 -6.51
N ASP A 80 8.15 2.13 -7.55
CA ASP A 80 9.35 1.32 -7.40
C ASP A 80 10.52 2.13 -6.83
N TYR A 81 10.71 3.37 -7.31
CA TYR A 81 11.76 4.27 -6.83
C TYR A 81 11.73 4.47 -5.32
N VAL A 82 10.55 4.68 -4.72
CA VAL A 82 10.40 4.83 -3.27
C VAL A 82 10.61 3.53 -2.49
N GLY A 83 10.59 2.37 -3.16
CA GLY A 83 10.97 1.06 -2.62
C GLY A 83 12.47 0.82 -2.61
N ILE A 84 13.21 1.34 -3.60
CA ILE A 84 14.66 1.11 -3.73
C ILE A 84 15.54 2.24 -3.14
N VAL A 85 14.97 3.43 -2.90
CA VAL A 85 15.68 4.58 -2.30
C VAL A 85 15.21 4.84 -0.86
N SER A 86 16.17 5.05 0.05
CA SER A 86 15.86 5.32 1.46
C SER A 86 15.81 6.82 1.78
N GLY A 87 14.74 7.25 2.45
CA GLY A 87 14.60 8.60 3.03
C GLY A 87 15.62 8.91 4.13
N ASN A 88 16.37 7.90 4.62
CA ASN A 88 17.51 8.14 5.52
C ASN A 88 18.70 8.78 4.80
N LYS A 89 18.80 8.63 3.46
CA LYS A 89 19.93 9.08 2.65
C LYS A 89 19.54 10.20 1.67
N VAL A 90 18.31 10.15 1.16
CA VAL A 90 17.79 11.09 0.17
C VAL A 90 16.57 11.77 0.76
N THR A 91 16.74 12.99 1.26
CA THR A 91 15.70 13.73 2.00
C THR A 91 14.56 14.21 1.10
N ASP A 92 14.86 14.49 -0.17
CA ASP A 92 13.91 14.93 -1.21
C ASP A 92 13.36 13.77 -2.04
N LYS A 93 13.43 12.52 -1.53
CA LYS A 93 13.02 11.31 -2.26
C LYS A 93 11.57 11.38 -2.77
N PHE A 94 10.66 11.93 -1.95
CA PHE A 94 9.25 12.05 -2.32
C PHE A 94 9.07 12.93 -3.57
N ALA A 95 9.71 14.10 -3.60
CA ALA A 95 9.69 14.99 -4.76
C ALA A 95 10.44 14.40 -5.97
N LYS A 96 11.55 13.68 -5.76
CA LYS A 96 12.28 12.98 -6.84
C LYS A 96 11.48 11.86 -7.49
N ALA A 97 10.56 11.24 -6.76
CA ALA A 97 9.60 10.29 -7.31
C ALA A 97 8.54 10.98 -8.21
N GLY A 98 8.46 12.31 -8.17
CA GLY A 98 7.43 13.10 -8.85
C GLY A 98 6.12 13.19 -8.05
N PHE A 99 6.11 12.77 -6.78
CA PHE A 99 4.90 12.80 -5.96
C PHE A 99 4.63 14.18 -5.35
N HIS A 100 3.35 14.51 -5.24
CA HIS A 100 2.85 15.68 -4.52
C HIS A 100 2.08 15.26 -3.27
N ALA A 101 2.22 16.07 -2.22
CA ALA A 101 1.72 15.75 -0.89
C ALA A 101 0.59 16.71 -0.49
N THR A 102 -0.63 16.18 -0.40
CA THR A 102 -1.74 16.84 0.29
C THR A 102 -1.81 16.33 1.73
N LYS A 103 -1.88 17.22 2.72
CA LYS A 103 -2.07 16.79 4.11
C LYS A 103 -3.45 16.15 4.25
N SER A 104 -3.54 14.96 4.84
CA SER A 104 -4.83 14.34 5.11
C SER A 104 -5.61 15.09 6.21
N ASP A 105 -6.93 15.10 6.10
CA ASP A 105 -7.80 15.71 7.12
C ASP A 105 -7.94 14.86 8.39
N PHE A 106 -7.65 13.54 8.31
CA PHE A 106 -7.93 12.60 9.39
C PHE A 106 -6.70 12.19 10.21
N VAL A 107 -5.50 12.26 9.62
CA VAL A 107 -4.23 11.89 10.26
C VAL A 107 -3.08 12.85 9.91
N ASP A 108 -2.06 12.89 10.77
CA ASP A 108 -0.83 13.68 10.58
C ASP A 108 0.14 13.01 9.59
N ALA A 109 -0.32 12.78 8.37
CA ALA A 109 0.43 12.18 7.28
C ALA A 109 -0.03 12.71 5.91
N PRO A 110 0.83 12.64 4.87
CA PRO A 110 0.46 13.05 3.52
C PRO A 110 -0.37 11.99 2.80
N LEU A 111 -1.35 12.42 2.00
CA LEU A 111 -1.85 11.70 0.83
C LEU A 111 -0.89 11.92 -0.34
N ILE A 112 -0.84 10.98 -1.28
CA ILE A 112 -0.07 11.09 -2.53
C ILE A 112 -1.05 11.44 -3.64
N ASP A 113 -0.95 12.63 -4.22
CA ASP A 113 -1.96 13.18 -5.14
C ASP A 113 -2.09 12.36 -6.44
N GLU A 114 -1.02 11.67 -6.84
CA GLU A 114 -0.97 10.81 -8.00
C GLU A 114 -1.70 9.47 -7.80
N LEU A 115 -1.86 8.99 -6.55
CA LEU A 115 -2.39 7.65 -6.26
C LEU A 115 -3.84 7.74 -5.77
N ALA A 116 -4.75 7.13 -6.53
CA ALA A 116 -6.17 7.39 -6.41
C ALA A 116 -6.86 6.74 -5.19
N VAL A 117 -6.21 5.83 -4.45
CA VAL A 117 -6.82 5.12 -3.32
C VAL A 117 -5.85 5.15 -2.15
N ALA A 118 -6.29 5.69 -1.01
CA ALA A 118 -5.48 5.80 0.20
C ALA A 118 -6.26 5.37 1.45
N ILE A 119 -5.56 4.65 2.34
CA ILE A 119 -6.03 4.30 3.68
C ILE A 119 -5.29 5.20 4.67
N GLU A 120 -6.02 5.89 5.54
CA GLU A 120 -5.47 6.85 6.49
C GLU A 120 -5.47 6.25 7.90
N CYS A 121 -4.27 6.15 8.49
CA CYS A 121 -4.03 5.30 9.65
C CYS A 121 -3.37 6.03 10.83
N LYS A 122 -3.82 5.68 12.04
CA LYS A 122 -3.09 5.97 13.29
C LYS A 122 -2.32 4.74 13.73
N LEU A 123 -1.10 4.91 14.22
CA LEU A 123 -0.29 3.80 14.73
C LEU A 123 -0.95 3.20 15.98
N LYS A 124 -1.37 1.94 15.89
CA LYS A 124 -1.87 1.16 17.03
C LYS A 124 -0.68 0.63 17.84
N ASP A 125 0.15 -0.21 17.22
CA ASP A 125 1.38 -0.74 17.82
C ASP A 125 2.41 -1.18 16.77
N TYR A 126 3.63 -1.41 17.25
CA TYR A 126 4.74 -1.95 16.47
C TYR A 126 5.54 -2.90 17.35
N ASP A 127 5.73 -4.13 16.90
CA ASP A 127 6.59 -5.11 17.52
C ASP A 127 7.97 -5.09 16.85
N PRO A 128 9.04 -4.68 17.55
CA PRO A 128 10.38 -4.60 16.97
C PRO A 128 11.02 -5.96 16.67
N ASP A 129 10.59 -7.04 17.34
CA ASP A 129 11.17 -8.37 17.15
C ASP A 129 10.63 -9.02 15.88
N THR A 130 9.34 -8.83 15.59
CA THR A 130 8.68 -9.36 14.39
C THR A 130 8.61 -8.34 13.25
N CYS A 131 8.88 -7.07 13.53
CA CYS A 131 8.67 -5.93 12.63
C CYS A 131 7.20 -5.76 12.20
N ILE A 132 6.24 -6.32 12.93
CA ILE A 132 4.82 -6.17 12.63
C ILE A 132 4.36 -4.80 13.13
N LEU A 133 3.84 -4.00 12.20
CA LEU A 133 3.21 -2.71 12.45
C LEU A 133 1.70 -2.83 12.23
N ARG A 134 0.91 -2.35 13.19
CA ARG A 134 -0.56 -2.27 13.09
C ARG A 134 -1.04 -0.84 13.10
N GLY A 135 -1.89 -0.51 12.13
CA GLY A 135 -2.58 0.78 12.03
C GLY A 135 -4.07 0.65 12.24
N GLU A 136 -4.64 1.52 13.06
CA GLU A 136 -6.08 1.77 13.09
C GLU A 136 -6.46 2.60 11.86
N ILE A 137 -7.33 2.06 11.03
CA ILE A 137 -7.90 2.74 9.86
C ILE A 137 -8.95 3.73 10.37
N VAL A 138 -8.71 5.02 10.18
CA VAL A 138 -9.66 6.08 10.56
C VAL A 138 -10.41 6.65 9.36
N ASN A 139 -9.86 6.50 8.14
CA ASN A 139 -10.53 6.84 6.89
C ASN A 139 -9.99 6.02 5.72
N VAL A 140 -10.79 5.88 4.67
CA VAL A 140 -10.35 5.46 3.34
C VAL A 140 -10.86 6.49 2.35
N SER A 141 -9.94 7.09 1.59
CA SER A 141 -10.25 8.07 0.56
C SER A 141 -9.98 7.51 -0.82
N VAL A 142 -10.85 7.88 -1.77
CA VAL A 142 -10.73 7.52 -3.19
C VAL A 142 -10.93 8.79 -4.00
N ASP A 143 -10.05 9.02 -4.96
CA ASP A 143 -10.16 10.13 -5.88
C ASP A 143 -11.40 9.99 -6.79
N GLU A 144 -12.18 11.05 -6.92
CA GLU A 144 -13.39 11.06 -7.74
C GLU A 144 -13.13 10.69 -9.21
N ARG A 145 -11.92 10.94 -9.72
CA ARG A 145 -11.48 10.57 -11.07
C ARG A 145 -11.68 9.08 -11.36
N VAL A 146 -11.54 8.22 -10.34
CA VAL A 146 -11.66 6.77 -10.48
C VAL A 146 -13.03 6.21 -10.09
N LEU A 147 -13.99 7.08 -9.76
CA LEU A 147 -15.37 6.68 -9.51
C LEU A 147 -16.17 6.55 -10.81
N ASP A 148 -17.23 5.75 -10.76
CA ASP A 148 -18.30 5.72 -11.75
C ASP A 148 -19.41 6.73 -11.42
N GLU A 149 -20.40 6.84 -12.30
CA GLU A 149 -21.56 7.75 -12.13
C GLU A 149 -22.40 7.47 -10.88
N ASN A 150 -22.24 6.30 -10.26
CA ASN A 150 -22.94 5.89 -9.04
C ASN A 150 -22.06 6.03 -7.79
N GLY A 151 -20.88 6.64 -7.90
CA GLY A 151 -19.93 6.81 -6.80
C GLY A 151 -19.20 5.54 -6.40
N LYS A 152 -19.24 4.48 -7.22
CA LYS A 152 -18.49 3.25 -6.96
C LYS A 152 -17.11 3.31 -7.59
N VAL A 153 -16.13 2.66 -6.97
CA VAL A 153 -14.78 2.56 -7.52
C VAL A 153 -14.82 1.78 -8.84
N ASN A 154 -14.41 2.44 -9.92
CA ASN A 154 -14.15 1.79 -11.19
C ASN A 154 -12.73 1.23 -11.18
N VAL A 155 -12.60 -0.08 -10.96
CA VAL A 155 -11.30 -0.76 -10.83
C VAL A 155 -10.42 -0.59 -12.08
N ALA A 156 -11.01 -0.49 -13.27
CA ALA A 156 -10.24 -0.25 -14.50
C ALA A 156 -9.62 1.16 -14.54
N LYS A 157 -10.25 2.15 -13.90
CA LYS A 157 -9.69 3.49 -13.74
C LYS A 157 -8.69 3.57 -12.59
N ALA A 158 -9.00 2.93 -11.45
CA ALA A 158 -8.10 2.87 -10.30
C ALA A 158 -6.81 2.08 -10.61
N ALA A 159 -6.92 1.10 -11.51
CA ALA A 159 -5.81 0.33 -12.10
C ALA A 159 -4.71 -0.11 -11.11
N PRO A 160 -5.04 -0.67 -9.92
CA PRO A 160 -4.03 -1.07 -8.96
C PRO A 160 -3.14 -2.19 -9.54
N ILE A 161 -1.87 -2.17 -9.15
CA ILE A 161 -0.90 -3.22 -9.49
C ILE A 161 -0.65 -4.17 -8.31
N ILE A 162 -0.21 -5.38 -8.63
CA ILE A 162 0.25 -6.39 -7.67
C ILE A 162 1.73 -6.68 -7.89
N PHE A 163 2.42 -7.03 -6.82
CA PHE A 163 3.77 -7.57 -6.88
C PHE A 163 3.70 -9.07 -7.16
N ASP A 164 4.52 -9.52 -8.11
CA ASP A 164 4.78 -10.93 -8.40
C ASP A 164 6.07 -11.36 -7.69
N PRO A 165 5.97 -12.06 -6.54
CA PRO A 165 7.15 -12.48 -5.80
C PRO A 165 7.88 -13.68 -6.43
N PHE A 166 7.32 -14.33 -7.45
CA PHE A 166 7.98 -15.41 -8.16
C PHE A 166 8.97 -14.88 -9.19
N ASN A 167 8.65 -13.77 -9.85
CA ASN A 167 9.47 -13.17 -10.90
C ASN A 167 10.09 -11.81 -10.52
N ASN A 168 9.63 -11.18 -9.43
CA ASN A 168 9.90 -9.78 -9.07
C ASN A 168 9.35 -8.77 -10.10
N ASP A 169 8.17 -9.06 -10.64
CA ASP A 169 7.49 -8.21 -11.60
C ASP A 169 6.34 -7.43 -10.93
N TYR A 170 5.87 -6.37 -11.61
CA TYR A 170 4.60 -5.72 -11.30
C TYR A 170 3.56 -6.09 -12.35
N LEU A 171 2.40 -6.55 -11.91
CA LEU A 171 1.31 -6.97 -12.80
C LEU A 171 0.06 -6.12 -12.56
N ARG A 172 -0.71 -5.85 -13.61
CA ARG A 172 -2.03 -5.22 -13.47
C ARG A 172 -3.03 -6.21 -12.88
N VAL A 173 -3.95 -5.73 -12.04
CA VAL A 173 -5.15 -6.51 -11.67
C VAL A 173 -5.99 -6.74 -12.92
N GLY A 174 -6.42 -8.00 -13.13
CA GLY A 174 -7.17 -8.43 -14.31
C GLY A 174 -8.68 -8.12 -14.27
N GLU A 175 -9.40 -8.72 -15.21
CA GLU A 175 -10.85 -8.53 -15.35
C GLU A 175 -11.66 -9.24 -14.24
N LYS A 176 -12.90 -8.77 -14.05
CA LYS A 176 -13.86 -9.42 -13.14
C LYS A 176 -14.20 -10.83 -13.65
N VAL A 177 -13.97 -11.84 -12.82
CA VAL A 177 -14.27 -13.25 -13.14
C VAL A 177 -15.52 -13.81 -12.47
N GLY A 178 -16.14 -13.05 -11.56
CA GLY A 178 -17.33 -13.50 -10.83
C GLY A 178 -17.80 -12.51 -9.76
N ASN A 179 -18.80 -12.93 -8.98
CA ASN A 179 -19.39 -12.19 -7.88
C ASN A 179 -19.07 -12.88 -6.55
N ALA A 180 -18.24 -12.22 -5.74
CA ALA A 180 -17.87 -12.70 -4.41
C ALA A 180 -19.12 -12.94 -3.54
N PHE A 181 -19.11 -14.04 -2.77
CA PHE A 181 -20.21 -14.47 -1.88
C PHE A 181 -21.58 -14.67 -2.58
N ALA A 182 -21.62 -14.74 -3.92
CA ALA A 182 -22.87 -14.88 -4.68
C ALA A 182 -22.83 -16.07 -5.66
N ASP A 183 -21.85 -16.17 -6.55
CA ASP A 183 -21.87 -17.18 -7.63
C ASP A 183 -21.89 -18.62 -7.10
N GLY A 184 -21.26 -18.87 -5.94
CA GLY A 184 -21.28 -20.18 -5.29
C GLY A 184 -22.68 -20.64 -4.85
N LYS A 185 -23.68 -19.76 -4.83
CA LYS A 185 -25.09 -20.14 -4.60
C LYS A 185 -25.61 -21.06 -5.70
N GLN A 186 -25.00 -21.10 -6.88
CA GLN A 186 -25.36 -22.03 -7.97
C GLN A 186 -25.13 -23.51 -7.60
N LEU A 187 -24.36 -23.79 -6.54
CA LEU A 187 -24.11 -25.14 -6.03
C LEU A 187 -25.11 -25.58 -4.95
N LYS A 188 -26.07 -24.73 -4.61
CA LYS A 188 -27.17 -25.03 -3.68
C LYS A 188 -28.46 -25.22 -4.47
#